data_AF-A0A8X6VJN1-F1
#
_entry.id   AF-A0A8X6VJN1-F1
#
_cell.length_a   1.000
_cell.length_b   1.000
_cell.length_c   1.000
_cell.angle_alpha   90.00
_cell.angle_beta   90.00
_cell.angle_gamma   90.00
#
_symmetry.space_group_name_H-M   'P 1'
#
loop_
_entity.id
_entity.type
_entity.pdbx_description
1 polymer ?
#
loop_
_entity_poly.entity_id
_entity_poly.type
_entity_poly.pdbx_seq_one_letter_code
_entity_poly.pdbx_strand_id
1 'polypeptide(L)'
;MQEGTTDQRGRSHPPQCNTSRDDMQFVRMKVTDRSVTSRTVAQHIESVTHDSESARTIRRRLQQNGLSAKRPLLGLPLTQNHRRLRHQWCYERRM
;
A
#
# COMPACT_ATOMS: atom_id res chain seq x y z
N MET A 1 -31.98 16.97 -39.33
CA MET A 1 -31.48 17.24 -37.97
C MET A 1 -30.20 16.42 -37.81
N GLN A 2 -29.03 17.04 -37.72
CA GLN A 2 -27.76 16.34 -37.51
C GLN A 2 -27.26 16.73 -36.13
N GLU A 3 -27.27 15.78 -35.21
CA GLU A 3 -26.75 15.97 -33.86
C GLU A 3 -25.22 15.83 -33.90
N GLY A 4 -24.52 16.90 -33.53
CA GLY A 4 -23.07 16.88 -33.40
C GLY A 4 -22.68 15.98 -32.23
N THR A 5 -22.15 14.79 -32.52
CA THR A 5 -21.53 13.92 -31.52
C THR A 5 -20.18 14.54 -31.11
N THR A 6 -20.17 15.27 -30.01
CA THR A 6 -18.95 15.82 -29.42
C THR A 6 -18.17 14.69 -28.75
N ASP A 7 -17.19 14.12 -29.46
CA ASP A 7 -16.22 13.18 -28.92
C ASP A 7 -15.41 13.87 -27.79
N GLN A 8 -15.80 13.62 -26.54
CA GLN A 8 -15.09 14.13 -25.37
C GLN A 8 -13.75 13.41 -25.25
N ARG A 9 -12.70 13.94 -25.88
CA ARG A 9 -11.33 13.48 -25.62
C ARG A 9 -11.05 13.54 -24.12
N GLY A 10 -10.85 12.35 -23.52
CA GLY A 10 -10.44 12.22 -22.13
C GLY A 10 -9.16 13.02 -21.88
N ARG A 11 -9.20 13.92 -20.89
CA ARG A 11 -8.03 14.74 -20.54
C ARG A 11 -6.87 13.83 -20.14
N SER A 12 -5.74 13.99 -20.82
CA SER A 12 -4.49 13.32 -20.47
C SER A 12 -3.94 13.92 -19.17
N HIS A 13 -3.64 13.07 -18.18
CA HIS A 13 -2.95 13.52 -16.99
C HIS A 13 -1.47 13.80 -17.30
N PRO A 14 -0.82 14.77 -16.62
CA PRO A 14 0.62 14.98 -16.73
C PRO A 14 1.38 13.69 -16.41
N PRO A 15 2.48 13.37 -17.14
CA PRO A 15 3.30 12.23 -16.83
C PRO A 15 3.84 12.35 -15.40
N GLN A 16 3.68 11.30 -14.60
CA GLN A 16 4.24 11.28 -13.26
C GLN A 16 5.77 11.17 -13.36
N CYS A 17 6.47 11.98 -12.57
CA CYS A 17 7.93 12.10 -12.59
C CYS A 17 8.67 10.82 -12.16
N ASN A 18 8.00 9.87 -11.50
CA ASN A 18 8.66 8.73 -10.85
C ASN A 18 8.27 7.41 -11.49
N THR A 19 9.24 6.49 -11.50
CA THR A 19 9.19 5.28 -12.32
C THR A 19 8.35 4.22 -11.61
N SER A 20 7.69 3.34 -12.36
CA SER A 20 6.96 2.18 -11.80
C SER A 20 7.79 1.37 -10.77
N ARG A 21 9.11 1.40 -10.89
CA ARG A 21 10.06 0.79 -9.94
C ARG A 21 10.00 1.39 -8.54
N ASP A 22 9.87 2.71 -8.43
CA ASP A 22 9.83 3.42 -7.16
C ASP A 22 8.53 3.04 -6.41
N ASP A 23 7.41 3.03 -7.13
CA ASP A 23 6.12 2.60 -6.60
C ASP A 23 6.14 1.17 -6.07
N MET A 24 6.79 0.25 -6.79
CA MET A 24 6.97 -1.12 -6.31
C MET A 24 7.79 -1.20 -5.02
N GLN A 25 8.81 -0.35 -4.87
CA GLN A 25 9.60 -0.31 -3.63
C GLN A 25 8.74 0.17 -2.44
N PHE A 26 7.90 1.20 -2.64
CA PHE A 26 7.03 1.71 -1.58
C PHE A 26 6.02 0.68 -1.13
N VAL A 27 5.42 0.00 -2.13
CA VAL A 27 4.48 -1.10 -1.91
C VAL A 27 5.17 -2.21 -1.13
N ARG A 28 6.37 -2.63 -1.54
CA ARG A 28 7.13 -3.68 -0.85
C ARG A 28 7.44 -3.32 0.59
N MET A 29 7.96 -2.11 0.86
CA MET A 29 8.24 -1.65 2.23
C MET A 29 6.98 -1.71 3.11
N LYS A 30 5.85 -1.21 2.59
CA LYS A 30 4.59 -1.13 3.33
C LYS A 30 3.91 -2.49 3.55
N VAL A 31 4.12 -3.44 2.63
CA VAL A 31 3.60 -4.81 2.75
C VAL A 31 4.43 -5.63 3.73
N THR A 32 5.76 -5.52 3.67
CA THR A 32 6.67 -6.21 4.60
C THR A 32 6.50 -5.71 6.03
N ASP A 33 6.43 -4.40 6.23
CA ASP A 33 6.15 -3.80 7.53
C ASP A 33 5.00 -2.79 7.41
N ARG A 34 3.84 -3.19 7.93
CA ARG A 34 2.65 -2.33 7.94
C ARG A 34 2.80 -1.08 8.81
N SER A 35 3.75 -1.05 9.74
CA SER A 35 3.99 0.10 10.62
C SER A 35 4.69 1.26 9.90
N VAL A 36 5.39 0.98 8.78
CA VAL A 36 6.11 1.97 7.99
C VAL A 36 5.17 3.11 7.55
N THR A 37 5.56 4.34 7.85
CA THR A 37 4.76 5.53 7.51
C THR A 37 5.17 6.11 6.16
N SER A 38 4.27 6.87 5.53
CA SER A 38 4.60 7.58 4.28
C SER A 38 5.75 8.58 4.44
N ARG A 39 5.99 9.10 5.65
CA ARG A 39 7.15 9.95 5.95
C ARG A 39 8.44 9.15 5.97
N THR A 40 8.42 7.97 6.61
CA THR A 40 9.57 7.06 6.63
C THR A 40 9.95 6.59 5.22
N VAL A 41 8.95 6.32 4.39
CA VAL A 41 9.18 5.99 2.97
C VAL A 41 9.79 7.17 2.21
N ALA A 42 9.26 8.39 2.39
CA ALA A 42 9.83 9.60 1.77
C ALA A 42 11.30 9.82 2.15
N GLN A 43 11.64 9.69 3.44
CA GLN A 43 13.02 9.81 3.94
C GLN A 43 13.93 8.73 3.34
N HIS A 44 13.43 7.51 3.18
CA HIS A 44 14.19 6.43 2.57
C HIS A 44 14.51 6.73 1.10
N ILE A 45 13.55 7.28 0.35
CA ILE A 45 13.78 7.68 -1.05
C ILE A 45 14.80 8.80 -1.14
N GLU A 46 14.63 9.85 -0.32
CA GLU A 46 15.57 10.96 -0.26
C GLU A 46 16.99 10.47 0.02
N SER A 47 17.15 9.48 0.91
CA SER A 47 18.46 8.90 1.22
C SER A 47 19.09 8.08 0.08
N VAL A 48 18.27 7.50 -0.82
CA VAL A 48 18.74 6.59 -1.88
C VAL A 48 18.92 7.34 -3.20
N THR A 49 17.94 8.16 -3.57
CA THR A 49 17.86 8.82 -4.88
C THR A 49 18.30 10.28 -4.81
N HIS A 50 18.38 10.88 -3.61
CA HIS A 50 18.60 12.33 -3.39
C HIS A 50 17.48 13.22 -3.95
N ASP A 51 16.39 12.62 -4.40
CA ASP A 51 15.15 13.29 -4.80
C ASP A 51 14.19 13.35 -3.62
N SER A 52 13.65 14.55 -3.36
CA SER A 52 12.69 14.75 -2.28
C SER A 52 11.26 14.57 -2.78
N GLU A 53 10.59 13.51 -2.32
CA GLU A 53 9.16 13.32 -2.50
C GLU A 53 8.39 13.70 -1.25
N SER A 54 7.28 14.42 -1.40
CA SER A 54 6.43 14.72 -0.25
C SER A 54 5.78 13.44 0.29
N ALA A 55 5.71 13.30 1.62
CA ALA A 55 4.98 12.21 2.27
C ALA A 55 3.50 12.12 1.82
N ARG A 56 2.92 13.24 1.38
CA ARG A 56 1.56 13.30 0.81
C ARG A 56 1.48 12.61 -0.55
N THR A 57 2.48 12.80 -1.41
CA THR A 57 2.60 12.11 -2.71
C THR A 57 2.70 10.61 -2.49
N ILE A 58 3.61 10.18 -1.61
CA ILE A 58 3.78 8.77 -1.25
C ILE A 58 2.48 8.16 -0.72
N ARG A 59 1.77 8.86 0.18
CA ARG A 59 0.48 8.39 0.69
C ARG A 59 -0.54 8.16 -0.43
N ARG A 60 -0.66 9.09 -1.39
CA ARG A 60 -1.59 8.97 -2.52
C ARG A 60 -1.26 7.77 -3.39
N ARG A 61 0.02 7.55 -3.68
CA ARG A 61 0.47 6.41 -4.48
C ARG A 61 0.25 5.07 -3.79
N LEU A 62 0.53 4.99 -2.49
CA LEU A 62 0.18 3.82 -1.69
C LEU A 62 -1.33 3.55 -1.74
N GLN A 63 -2.17 4.58 -1.62
CA GLN A 63 -3.63 4.43 -1.72
C GLN A 63 -4.10 3.99 -3.12
N GLN A 64 -3.49 4.50 -4.19
CA GLN A 64 -3.76 4.06 -5.56
C GLN A 64 -3.44 2.57 -5.76
N ASN A 65 -2.44 2.06 -5.04
CA ASN A 65 -2.09 0.64 -4.99
C ASN A 65 -2.88 -0.15 -3.91
N GLY A 66 -3.96 0.41 -3.36
CA GLY A 66 -4.80 -0.26 -2.35
C GLY A 66 -4.20 -0.37 -0.95
N LEU A 67 -3.07 0.30 -0.69
CA LEU A 67 -2.41 0.31 0.60
C LEU A 67 -2.82 1.53 1.41
N SER A 68 -3.46 1.27 2.55
CA SER A 68 -3.86 2.29 3.52
C SER A 68 -3.30 1.98 4.90
N ALA A 69 -3.24 3.00 5.75
CA ALA A 69 -2.94 2.81 7.16
C ALA A 69 -4.08 1.98 7.79
N LYS A 70 -3.72 0.88 8.47
CA LYS A 70 -4.66 0.06 9.24
C LYS A 70 -4.27 0.14 10.72
N ARG A 71 -5.27 0.20 11.60
CA ARG A 71 -5.05 0.08 13.04
C ARG A 71 -4.67 -1.37 13.34
N PRO A 72 -3.56 -1.63 14.05
CA PRO A 72 -3.23 -2.97 14.47
C PRO A 72 -4.34 -3.52 15.38
N LEU A 73 -4.60 -4.82 15.29
CA LEU A 73 -5.54 -5.48 16.19
C LEU A 73 -4.92 -5.49 17.60
N LEU A 74 -5.64 -4.92 18.55
CA LEU A 74 -5.26 -4.96 19.97
C LEU A 74 -5.67 -6.31 20.53
N GLY A 75 -4.70 -7.20 20.73
CA GLY A 75 -4.93 -8.53 21.28
C GLY A 75 -3.64 -9.14 21.83
N LEU A 76 -3.79 -10.05 22.80
CA LEU A 76 -2.66 -10.78 23.34
C LEU A 76 -2.05 -11.64 22.23
N PRO A 77 -0.74 -11.48 21.92
CA PRO A 77 -0.11 -12.32 20.92
C PRO A 77 -0.18 -13.78 21.39
N LEU A 78 -0.78 -14.63 20.56
CA LEU A 78 -0.81 -16.06 20.82
C LEU A 78 0.62 -16.60 20.72
N THR A 79 1.08 -17.23 21.79
CA THR A 79 2.30 -18.04 21.79
C THR A 79 2.18 -19.16 20.74
N GLN A 80 3.31 -19.68 20.29
CA GLN A 80 3.35 -20.75 19.29
C GLN A 80 2.54 -21.99 19.73
N ASN A 81 2.64 -22.37 21.01
CA ASN A 81 1.88 -23.50 21.57
C ASN A 81 0.37 -23.27 21.51
N HIS A 82 -0.10 -22.08 21.88
CA HIS A 82 -1.52 -21.74 21.79
C HIS A 82 -2.04 -21.79 20.36
N ARG A 83 -1.26 -21.30 19.38
CA ARG A 83 -1.63 -21.39 17.96
C ARG A 83 -1.78 -22.83 17.50
N ARG A 84 -0.81 -23.69 17.85
CA ARG A 84 -0.83 -25.12 17.50
C ARG A 84 -2.06 -25.83 18.04
N LEU A 85 -2.31 -25.69 19.36
CA LEU A 85 -3.44 -26.36 20.02
C LEU A 85 -4.79 -25.88 19.48
N ARG A 86 -4.96 -24.57 19.28
CA ARG A 86 -6.20 -24.02 18.70
C ARG A 86 -6.41 -24.50 17.26
N HIS A 87 -5.34 -24.53 16.45
CA HIS A 87 -5.43 -25.03 15.09
C HIS A 87 -5.83 -26.51 15.04
N GLN A 88 -5.19 -27.35 15.87
CA GLN A 88 -5.51 -28.77 15.99
C GLN A 88 -6.98 -28.97 16.40
N TRP A 89 -7.43 -28.28 17.44
CA TRP A 89 -8.82 -28.36 17.91
C TRP A 89 -9.83 -27.97 16.83
N CYS A 90 -9.57 -26.89 16.08
CA CYS A 90 -10.43 -26.48 14.97
C CYS A 90 -10.47 -27.54 13.86
N TYR A 91 -9.34 -28.16 13.55
CA TYR A 91 -9.25 -29.18 12.51
C TYR A 91 -10.02 -30.46 12.91
N GLU A 92 -9.85 -30.92 14.14
CA GLU A 92 -10.54 -32.09 14.70
C GLU A 92 -12.07 -31.93 14.71
N ARG A 93 -12.57 -30.69 14.77
CA ARG A 93 -14.00 -30.37 14.88
C ARG A 93 -14.62 -29.82 13.60
N ARG A 94 -13.89 -29.83 12.49
CA ARG A 94 -14.39 -29.31 11.20
C ARG A 94 -15.32 -30.27 10.44
N MET A 95 -15.98 -31.19 11.17
CA MET A 95 -17.05 -32.05 10.65
C MET A 95 -18.33 -31.25 10.47
#